data_AF-A0A9X0PRQ5-F1
#
_entry.id   AF-A0A9X0PRQ5-F1
#
_cell.length_a   1.000
_cell.length_b   1.000
_cell.length_c   1.000
_cell.angle_alpha   90.00
_cell.angle_beta   90.00
_cell.angle_gamma   90.00
#
_symmetry.space_group_name_H-M   'P 1'
#
loop_
_entity.id
_entity.type
_entity.pdbx_description
1 polymer ?
#
loop_
_entity_poly.entity_id
_entity_poly.type
_entity_poly.pdbx_seq_one_letter_code
_entity_poly.pdbx_strand_id
1 'polypeptide(L)'
;MMSIFRKLMPREDRFFDLFSKHSETVIKAAEALDSLLSGVDVEKNCDLIVALEHQADDITRDVLLAVRRSFITPFDRGDIKDLIQSMDDAIDMMHKTVKTIRLFEQTEFDPLMKEMGHEIVRAASLIAEAIPLLEKVGTNAQRLSSIAEEITRVEGRSDDLHDQGLKDLFRRHGAAGNAMAYMIGSEIYGELEKVVDRFEDVANEISGIVIENV
;
A
#
# COMPACT_ATOMS: atom_id res chain seq x y z
N MET A 1 41.42 -7.59 14.27
CA MET A 1 40.41 -7.35 15.33
C MET A 1 39.10 -6.74 14.82
N MET A 2 39.05 -6.02 13.70
CA MET A 2 37.81 -5.40 13.17
C MET A 2 36.77 -6.38 12.57
N SER A 3 37.14 -7.62 12.21
CA SER A 3 36.25 -8.57 11.53
C SER A 3 35.30 -9.33 12.49
N ILE A 4 35.71 -9.55 13.74
CA ILE A 4 34.88 -10.24 14.74
C ILE A 4 33.78 -9.32 15.29
N PHE A 5 34.08 -8.02 15.44
CA PHE A 5 33.10 -7.00 15.84
C PHE A 5 31.96 -6.82 14.82
N ARG A 6 32.25 -6.91 13.51
CA ARG A 6 31.23 -6.85 12.43
C ARG A 6 30.33 -8.09 12.33
N LYS A 7 30.69 -9.18 13.04
CA LYS A 7 29.90 -10.41 13.13
C LYS A 7 29.05 -10.46 14.41
N LEU A 8 29.28 -9.54 15.35
CA LEU A 8 28.53 -9.37 16.60
C LEU A 8 27.53 -8.20 16.56
N MET A 9 27.56 -7.34 15.54
CA MET A 9 26.57 -6.27 15.36
C MET A 9 25.33 -6.81 14.61
N PRO A 10 24.10 -6.52 15.07
CA PRO A 10 22.90 -6.76 14.28
C PRO A 10 23.06 -6.00 12.96
N ARG A 11 23.06 -6.74 11.85
CA ARG A 11 23.40 -6.20 10.52
C ARG A 11 22.21 -5.48 9.90
N GLU A 12 22.52 -4.47 9.10
CA GLU A 12 21.61 -3.74 8.20
C GLU A 12 20.63 -4.66 7.46
N ASP A 13 21.07 -5.89 7.11
CA ASP A 13 20.29 -6.98 6.51
C ASP A 13 18.89 -7.16 7.14
N ARG A 14 18.76 -6.98 8.46
CA ARG A 14 17.49 -7.19 9.17
C ARG A 14 16.40 -6.18 8.78
N PHE A 15 16.75 -4.94 8.46
CA PHE A 15 15.74 -3.93 8.11
C PHE A 15 15.13 -4.23 6.74
N PHE A 16 15.96 -4.53 5.75
CA PHE A 16 15.50 -4.91 4.41
C PHE A 16 14.68 -6.20 4.44
N ASP A 17 15.08 -7.20 5.23
CA ASP A 17 14.27 -8.40 5.44
C ASP A 17 12.86 -8.08 5.99
N LEU A 18 12.76 -7.14 6.92
CA LEU A 18 11.47 -6.73 7.50
C LEU A 18 10.63 -5.93 6.50
N PHE A 19 11.24 -4.99 5.78
CA PHE A 19 10.57 -4.24 4.72
C PHE A 19 10.05 -5.17 3.61
N SER A 20 10.85 -6.13 3.16
CA SER A 20 10.43 -7.11 2.16
C SER A 20 9.28 -7.98 2.65
N LYS A 21 9.31 -8.44 3.91
CA LYS A 21 8.16 -9.17 4.49
C LYS A 21 6.91 -8.30 4.56
N HIS A 22 7.06 -7.02 4.89
CA HIS A 22 5.93 -6.09 4.91
C HIS A 22 5.36 -5.90 3.51
N SER A 23 6.20 -5.63 2.50
CA SER A 23 5.73 -5.43 1.12
C SER A 23 5.07 -6.69 0.54
N GLU A 24 5.59 -7.89 0.83
CA GLU A 24 4.93 -9.15 0.47
C GLU A 24 3.54 -9.31 1.12
N THR A 25 3.37 -8.81 2.35
CA THR A 25 2.08 -8.83 3.07
C THR A 25 1.11 -7.84 2.43
N VAL A 26 1.59 -6.65 2.07
CA VAL A 26 0.81 -5.61 1.38
C VAL A 26 0.35 -6.07 -0.02
N ILE A 27 1.21 -6.73 -0.82
CA ILE A 27 0.81 -7.28 -2.12
C ILE A 27 -0.33 -8.29 -1.96
N LYS A 28 -0.21 -9.22 -1.01
CA LYS A 28 -1.25 -10.24 -0.78
C LYS A 28 -2.59 -9.59 -0.37
N ALA A 29 -2.54 -8.49 0.37
CA ALA A 29 -3.75 -7.75 0.75
C ALA A 29 -4.36 -7.04 -0.46
N ALA A 30 -3.54 -6.45 -1.32
CA ALA A 30 -3.99 -5.87 -2.59
C ALA A 30 -4.62 -6.92 -3.53
N GLU A 31 -4.01 -8.10 -3.68
CA GLU A 31 -4.56 -9.21 -4.47
C GLU A 31 -5.89 -9.73 -3.91
N ALA A 32 -6.01 -9.79 -2.57
CA ALA A 32 -7.25 -10.14 -1.90
C ALA A 32 -8.34 -9.08 -2.13
N LEU A 33 -7.99 -7.79 -2.09
CA LEU A 33 -8.90 -6.69 -2.37
C LEU A 33 -9.38 -6.72 -3.83
N ASP A 34 -8.49 -6.98 -4.79
CA ASP A 34 -8.85 -7.16 -6.19
C ASP A 34 -9.82 -8.34 -6.41
N SER A 35 -9.55 -9.48 -5.75
CA SER A 35 -10.41 -10.66 -5.78
C SER A 35 -11.79 -10.38 -5.18
N LEU A 36 -11.81 -9.64 -4.07
CA LEU A 36 -13.03 -9.17 -3.41
C LEU A 36 -13.85 -8.29 -4.35
N LEU A 37 -13.24 -7.27 -4.96
CA LEU A 37 -13.90 -6.34 -5.88
C LEU A 37 -14.41 -7.07 -7.13
N SER A 38 -13.73 -8.14 -7.55
CA SER A 38 -14.21 -9.02 -8.61
C SER A 38 -15.49 -9.80 -8.25
N GLY A 39 -15.87 -9.83 -6.97
CA GLY A 39 -17.01 -10.58 -6.43
C GLY A 39 -16.68 -12.03 -6.06
N VAL A 40 -15.39 -12.38 -6.03
CA VAL A 40 -14.93 -13.74 -5.74
C VAL A 40 -14.71 -13.87 -4.24
N ASP A 41 -15.37 -14.85 -3.60
CA ASP A 41 -15.19 -15.17 -2.18
C ASP A 41 -15.14 -13.93 -1.25
N VAL A 42 -16.02 -12.94 -1.47
CA VAL A 42 -15.96 -11.59 -0.86
C VAL A 42 -15.60 -11.64 0.63
N GLU A 43 -16.38 -12.38 1.42
CA GLU A 43 -16.19 -12.44 2.88
C GLU A 43 -14.88 -13.11 3.29
N LYS A 44 -14.43 -14.13 2.55
CA LYS A 44 -13.13 -14.78 2.81
C LYS A 44 -11.97 -13.85 2.49
N ASN A 45 -12.09 -13.03 1.44
CA ASN A 45 -11.09 -12.02 1.11
C ASN A 45 -11.11 -10.87 2.14
N CYS A 46 -12.28 -10.48 2.66
CA CYS A 46 -12.37 -9.58 3.80
C CYS A 46 -11.58 -10.11 5.01
N ASP A 47 -11.81 -11.37 5.40
CA ASP A 47 -11.09 -12.01 6.51
C ASP A 47 -9.57 -12.07 6.27
N LEU A 48 -9.17 -12.35 5.02
CA LEU A 48 -7.76 -12.40 4.65
C LEU A 48 -7.09 -11.03 4.78
N ILE A 49 -7.73 -9.95 4.31
CA ILE A 49 -7.20 -8.59 4.42
C ILE A 49 -7.04 -8.19 5.90
N VAL A 50 -8.03 -8.49 6.74
CA VAL A 50 -7.94 -8.23 8.20
C VAL A 50 -6.77 -8.99 8.83
N ALA A 51 -6.57 -10.25 8.44
CA ALA A 51 -5.46 -11.05 8.97
C ALA A 51 -4.09 -10.54 8.49
N LEU A 52 -4.01 -10.08 7.24
CA LEU A 52 -2.78 -9.52 6.66
C LEU A 52 -2.44 -8.15 7.25
N GLU A 53 -3.44 -7.31 7.56
CA GLU A 53 -3.23 -6.04 8.26
C GLU A 53 -2.61 -6.28 9.65
N HIS A 54 -3.18 -7.17 10.48
CA HIS A 54 -2.58 -7.49 11.77
C HIS A 54 -1.15 -8.03 11.65
N GLN A 55 -0.86 -8.78 10.58
CA GLN A 55 0.49 -9.27 10.30
C GLN A 55 1.44 -8.12 9.92
N ALA A 56 0.99 -7.16 9.12
CA ALA A 56 1.76 -5.97 8.76
C ALA A 56 2.05 -5.10 10.00
N ASP A 57 1.04 -4.86 10.83
CA ASP A 57 1.12 -4.18 12.13
C ASP A 57 2.23 -4.77 13.04
N ASP A 58 2.29 -6.11 13.09
CA ASP A 58 3.31 -6.85 13.83
C ASP A 58 4.72 -6.62 13.26
N ILE A 59 4.86 -6.57 11.93
CA ILE A 59 6.12 -6.29 11.24
C ILE A 59 6.53 -4.83 11.46
N THR A 60 5.60 -3.88 11.34
CA THR A 60 5.80 -2.45 11.61
C THR A 60 6.34 -2.25 13.02
N ARG A 61 5.72 -2.89 14.02
CA ARG A 61 6.20 -2.88 15.40
C ARG A 61 7.62 -3.44 15.53
N ASP A 62 7.94 -4.52 14.83
CA ASP A 62 9.28 -5.11 14.83
C ASP A 62 10.34 -4.19 14.22
N VAL A 63 10.02 -3.47 13.15
CA VAL A 63 10.91 -2.44 12.56
C VAL A 63 11.16 -1.33 13.57
N LEU A 64 10.11 -0.78 14.19
CA LEU A 64 10.24 0.30 15.17
C LEU A 64 11.05 -0.11 16.40
N LEU A 65 10.90 -1.36 16.86
CA LEU A 65 11.74 -1.94 17.92
C LEU A 65 13.18 -2.13 17.47
N ALA A 66 13.41 -2.56 16.23
CA ALA A 66 14.74 -2.69 15.64
C ALA A 66 15.44 -1.33 15.54
N VAL A 67 14.76 -0.26 15.12
CA VAL A 67 15.29 1.11 15.12
C VAL A 67 15.78 1.47 16.52
N ARG A 68 14.95 1.32 17.56
CA ARG A 68 15.31 1.69 18.94
C ARG A 68 16.52 0.94 19.49
N ARG A 69 16.77 -0.29 19.04
CA ARG A 69 17.82 -1.18 19.56
C ARG A 69 19.10 -1.16 18.72
N SER A 70 19.03 -0.71 17.47
CA SER A 70 20.16 -0.74 16.56
C SER A 70 21.06 0.46 16.78
N PHE A 71 22.38 0.25 16.82
CA PHE A 71 23.37 1.32 16.89
C PHE A 71 23.70 1.89 15.50
N ILE A 72 23.64 1.05 14.47
CA ILE A 72 23.87 1.37 13.06
C ILE A 72 22.58 1.08 12.30
N THR A 73 22.18 1.96 11.39
CA THR A 73 21.00 1.84 10.52
C THR A 73 21.42 2.02 9.05
N PRO A 74 20.71 1.41 8.09
CA PRO A 74 21.07 1.48 6.67
C PRO A 74 20.92 2.89 6.06
N PHE A 75 20.03 3.70 6.61
CA PHE A 75 19.82 5.12 6.31
C PHE A 75 19.27 5.82 7.57
N ASP A 76 18.79 7.06 7.47
CA ASP A 76 18.34 7.82 8.64
C ASP A 76 17.18 7.11 9.38
N ARG A 77 17.09 7.34 10.69
CA ARG A 77 16.06 6.71 11.53
C ARG A 77 14.68 7.28 11.26
N GLY A 78 14.59 8.55 10.89
CA GLY A 78 13.37 9.21 10.41
C GLY A 78 12.84 8.49 9.19
N ASP A 79 13.66 8.39 8.14
CA ASP A 79 13.32 7.66 6.91
C ASP A 79 12.84 6.23 7.14
N ILE A 80 13.52 5.44 8.00
CA ILE A 80 13.09 4.07 8.31
C ILE A 80 11.70 4.06 8.94
N LYS A 81 11.47 5.00 9.86
CA LYS A 81 10.20 5.13 10.57
C LYS A 81 9.10 5.59 9.61
N ASP A 82 9.37 6.60 8.79
CA ASP A 82 8.35 7.21 7.94
C ASP A 82 8.00 6.27 6.77
N LEU A 83 9.00 5.57 6.20
CA LEU A 83 8.77 4.52 5.21
C LEU A 83 7.90 3.38 5.76
N ILE A 84 8.22 2.80 6.93
CA ILE A 84 7.43 1.68 7.45
C ILE A 84 6.01 2.13 7.81
N GLN A 85 5.84 3.33 8.36
CA GLN A 85 4.52 3.88 8.69
C GLN A 85 3.68 4.12 7.43
N SER A 86 4.28 4.64 6.36
CA SER A 86 3.58 4.83 5.10
C SER A 86 3.16 3.49 4.47
N MET A 87 3.99 2.45 4.56
CA MET A 87 3.62 1.10 4.10
C MET A 87 2.46 0.50 4.91
N ASP A 88 2.45 0.74 6.22
CA ASP A 88 1.39 0.34 7.17
C ASP A 88 0.07 1.06 6.84
N ASP A 89 0.13 2.37 6.62
CA ASP A 89 -1.04 3.19 6.23
C ASP A 89 -1.73 2.66 4.97
N ALA A 90 -0.99 2.12 4.00
CA ALA A 90 -1.55 1.54 2.77
C ALA A 90 -2.40 0.29 3.03
N ILE A 91 -1.94 -0.62 3.89
CA ILE A 91 -2.71 -1.82 4.23
C ILE A 91 -3.84 -1.52 5.23
N ASP A 92 -3.65 -0.57 6.13
CA ASP A 92 -4.70 -0.05 7.01
C ASP A 92 -5.85 0.54 6.20
N MET A 93 -5.55 1.28 5.12
CA MET A 93 -6.59 1.81 4.25
C MET A 93 -7.35 0.70 3.54
N MET A 94 -6.68 -0.37 3.06
CA MET A 94 -7.37 -1.55 2.52
C MET A 94 -8.28 -2.23 3.56
N HIS A 95 -7.82 -2.37 4.80
CA HIS A 95 -8.64 -2.90 5.89
C HIS A 95 -9.84 -1.99 6.20
N LYS A 96 -9.67 -0.67 6.16
CA LYS A 96 -10.77 0.27 6.32
C LYS A 96 -11.81 0.12 5.20
N THR A 97 -11.38 -0.04 3.94
CA THR A 97 -12.29 -0.34 2.82
C THR A 97 -13.12 -1.60 3.09
N VAL A 98 -12.49 -2.67 3.58
CA VAL A 98 -13.17 -3.91 3.97
C VAL A 98 -14.21 -3.69 5.07
N LYS A 99 -13.92 -2.86 6.08
CA LYS A 99 -14.88 -2.51 7.13
C LYS A 99 -16.11 -1.83 6.54
N THR A 100 -15.92 -0.86 5.65
CA THR A 100 -17.00 -0.15 4.97
C THR A 100 -17.86 -1.08 4.11
N ILE A 101 -17.23 -1.95 3.33
CA ILE A 101 -17.91 -2.96 2.50
C ILE A 101 -18.79 -3.87 3.36
N ARG A 102 -18.29 -4.35 4.49
CA ARG A 102 -19.05 -5.18 5.44
C ARG A 102 -20.19 -4.41 6.10
N LEU A 103 -19.95 -3.18 6.54
CA LEU A 103 -20.96 -2.34 7.21
C LEU A 103 -22.17 -2.07 6.32
N PHE A 104 -21.95 -1.95 5.01
CA PHE A 104 -23.00 -1.74 4.04
C PHE A 104 -23.45 -3.02 3.33
N GLU A 105 -22.99 -4.19 3.78
CA GLU A 105 -23.33 -5.51 3.23
C GLU A 105 -23.15 -5.58 1.70
N GLN A 106 -22.11 -4.93 1.16
CA GLN A 106 -21.86 -4.89 -0.28
C GLN A 106 -21.21 -6.19 -0.76
N THR A 107 -21.83 -6.80 -1.77
CA THR A 107 -21.34 -8.03 -2.41
C THR A 107 -21.15 -7.90 -3.91
N GLU A 108 -21.59 -6.78 -4.48
CA GLU A 108 -21.47 -6.45 -5.90
C GLU A 108 -20.76 -5.12 -6.05
N PHE A 109 -19.84 -5.05 -7.00
CA PHE A 109 -18.99 -3.88 -7.21
C PHE A 109 -19.03 -3.46 -8.68
N ASP A 110 -18.96 -2.16 -8.89
CA ASP A 110 -18.94 -1.57 -10.23
C ASP A 110 -17.70 -2.03 -11.02
N PRO A 111 -17.80 -2.13 -12.36
CA PRO A 111 -16.65 -2.46 -13.20
C PRO A 111 -15.43 -1.55 -12.96
N LEU A 112 -15.63 -0.26 -12.73
CA LEU A 112 -14.52 0.68 -12.49
C LEU A 112 -13.87 0.47 -11.12
N MET A 113 -14.62 0.02 -10.10
CA MET A 113 -14.02 -0.41 -8.83
C MET A 113 -13.10 -1.61 -9.03
N LYS A 114 -13.46 -2.56 -9.91
CA LYS A 114 -12.58 -3.69 -10.28
C LYS A 114 -11.31 -3.21 -10.97
N GLU A 115 -11.43 -2.23 -11.86
CA GLU A 115 -10.26 -1.61 -12.50
C GLU A 115 -9.36 -0.91 -11.48
N MET A 116 -9.91 -0.23 -10.48
CA MET A 116 -9.12 0.34 -9.37
C MET A 116 -8.43 -0.75 -8.55
N GLY A 117 -9.07 -1.92 -8.33
CA GLY A 117 -8.43 -3.09 -7.73
C GLY A 117 -7.16 -3.53 -8.47
N HIS A 118 -7.19 -3.54 -9.80
CA HIS A 118 -6.02 -3.83 -10.62
C HIS A 118 -4.91 -2.78 -10.46
N GLU A 119 -5.27 -1.50 -10.39
CA GLU A 119 -4.31 -0.42 -10.15
C GLU A 119 -3.68 -0.50 -8.76
N ILE A 120 -4.46 -0.86 -7.73
CA ILE A 120 -3.96 -1.11 -6.36
C ILE A 120 -2.92 -2.25 -6.34
N VAL A 121 -3.20 -3.38 -7.01
CA VAL A 121 -2.24 -4.49 -7.14
C VAL A 121 -0.97 -4.05 -7.87
N ARG A 122 -1.11 -3.22 -8.91
CA ARG A 122 0.02 -2.67 -9.65
C ARG A 122 0.89 -1.76 -8.79
N ALA A 123 0.29 -0.86 -8.02
CA ALA A 123 1.00 0.01 -7.09
C ALA A 123 1.75 -0.81 -6.02
N ALA A 124 1.09 -1.79 -5.41
CA ALA A 124 1.71 -2.69 -4.42
C ALA A 124 2.91 -3.46 -5.01
N SER A 125 2.78 -3.94 -6.26
CA SER A 125 3.86 -4.65 -6.97
C SER A 125 5.07 -3.75 -7.23
N LEU A 126 4.83 -2.49 -7.62
CA LEU A 126 5.88 -1.50 -7.83
C LEU A 126 6.63 -1.17 -6.53
N ILE A 127 5.90 -1.00 -5.42
CA ILE A 127 6.52 -0.82 -4.10
C ILE A 127 7.36 -2.03 -3.73
N ALA A 128 6.85 -3.24 -3.90
CA ALA A 128 7.62 -4.45 -3.59
C ALA A 128 8.86 -4.62 -4.46
N GLU A 129 8.84 -4.13 -5.70
CA GLU A 129 10.05 -4.05 -6.54
C GLU A 129 11.05 -3.03 -5.99
N ALA A 130 10.58 -1.88 -5.50
CA ALA A 130 11.43 -0.80 -5.00
C ALA A 130 12.14 -1.15 -3.69
N ILE A 131 11.48 -1.85 -2.77
CA ILE A 131 12.03 -2.19 -1.44
C ILE A 131 13.43 -2.83 -1.47
N PRO A 132 13.70 -3.91 -2.21
CA PRO A 132 15.04 -4.50 -2.25
C PRO A 132 16.08 -3.60 -2.95
N LEU A 133 15.64 -2.67 -3.81
CA LEU A 133 16.54 -1.74 -4.47
C LEU A 133 17.13 -0.70 -3.50
N LEU A 134 16.45 -0.44 -2.37
CA LEU A 134 16.93 0.45 -1.32
C LEU A 134 18.24 -0.03 -0.65
N GLU A 135 18.60 -1.32 -0.77
CA GLU A 135 19.88 -1.82 -0.23
C GLU A 135 21.08 -1.13 -0.90
N LYS A 136 20.92 -0.68 -2.15
CA LYS A 136 21.97 0.00 -2.93
C LYS A 136 21.41 1.24 -3.63
N VAL A 137 20.83 2.15 -2.85
CA VAL A 137 20.17 3.38 -3.31
C VAL A 137 20.96 4.07 -4.43
N GLY A 138 22.24 4.41 -4.21
CA GLY A 138 23.05 5.11 -5.21
C GLY A 138 23.25 4.36 -6.54
N THR A 139 23.26 3.03 -6.52
CA THR A 139 23.32 2.22 -7.76
C THR A 139 21.96 2.14 -8.45
N ASN A 140 20.89 2.11 -7.66
CA ASN A 140 19.53 1.85 -8.14
C ASN A 140 18.68 3.12 -8.31
N ALA A 141 19.23 4.31 -8.04
CA ALA A 141 18.52 5.59 -8.03
C ALA A 141 17.66 5.80 -9.27
N GLN A 142 18.20 5.53 -10.46
CA GLN A 142 17.44 5.66 -11.71
C GLN A 142 16.20 4.76 -11.76
N ARG A 143 16.30 3.51 -11.30
CA ARG A 143 15.15 2.60 -11.28
C ARG A 143 14.14 3.02 -10.21
N LEU A 144 14.61 3.41 -9.03
CA LEU A 144 13.76 3.94 -7.95
C LEU A 144 12.96 5.17 -8.41
N SER A 145 13.60 6.12 -9.08
CA SER A 145 12.90 7.28 -9.66
C SER A 145 11.89 6.88 -10.74
N SER A 146 12.23 5.93 -11.61
CA SER A 146 11.27 5.43 -12.61
C SER A 146 10.07 4.71 -11.99
N ILE A 147 10.26 3.99 -10.88
CA ILE A 147 9.15 3.37 -10.13
C ILE A 147 8.24 4.45 -9.53
N ALA A 148 8.81 5.51 -8.94
CA ALA A 148 8.01 6.61 -8.42
C ALA A 148 7.15 7.25 -9.51
N GLU A 149 7.72 7.51 -10.69
CA GLU A 149 6.95 8.00 -11.85
C GLU A 149 5.88 7.00 -12.34
N GLU A 150 6.12 5.69 -12.22
CA GLU A 150 5.12 4.67 -12.53
C GLU A 150 3.95 4.72 -11.55
N ILE A 151 4.22 4.95 -10.25
CA ILE A 151 3.19 5.07 -9.22
C ILE A 151 2.36 6.34 -9.41
N THR A 152 2.97 7.48 -9.74
CA THR A 152 2.21 8.70 -10.10
C THR A 152 1.29 8.47 -11.30
N ARG A 153 1.67 7.62 -12.25
CA ARG A 153 0.77 7.26 -13.37
C ARG A 153 -0.37 6.34 -12.94
N VAL A 154 -0.17 5.54 -11.90
CA VAL A 154 -1.21 4.69 -11.32
C VAL A 154 -2.22 5.55 -10.55
N GLU A 155 -1.75 6.50 -9.74
CA GLU A 155 -2.58 7.49 -9.05
C GLU A 155 -3.45 8.28 -10.03
N GLY A 156 -2.86 8.92 -11.04
CA GLY A 156 -3.66 9.69 -12.01
C GLY A 156 -4.69 8.85 -12.79
N ARG A 157 -4.42 7.55 -13.01
CA ARG A 157 -5.42 6.64 -13.58
C ARG A 157 -6.53 6.28 -12.58
N SER A 158 -6.18 6.10 -11.31
CA SER A 158 -7.13 5.84 -10.23
C SER A 158 -8.09 7.02 -10.04
N ASP A 159 -7.59 8.25 -10.09
CA ASP A 159 -8.39 9.48 -10.04
C ASP A 159 -9.39 9.57 -11.20
N ASP A 160 -8.93 9.30 -12.42
CA ASP A 160 -9.80 9.28 -13.61
C ASP A 160 -10.93 8.23 -13.46
N LEU A 161 -10.60 7.04 -12.92
CA LEU A 161 -11.58 5.98 -12.65
C LEU A 161 -12.57 6.37 -11.55
N HIS A 162 -12.09 7.01 -10.49
CA HIS A 162 -12.89 7.53 -9.39
C HIS A 162 -13.92 8.57 -9.90
N ASP A 163 -13.45 9.60 -10.62
CA ASP A 163 -14.29 10.65 -11.17
C ASP A 163 -15.35 10.11 -12.14
N GLN A 164 -14.94 9.17 -13.00
CA GLN A 164 -15.87 8.49 -13.90
C GLN A 164 -16.90 7.66 -13.11
N GLY A 165 -16.47 6.93 -12.08
CA GLY A 165 -17.31 6.14 -11.19
C GLY A 165 -18.38 6.97 -10.49
N LEU A 166 -18.01 8.10 -9.90
CA LEU A 166 -18.94 9.03 -9.26
C LEU A 166 -19.97 9.58 -10.26
N LYS A 167 -19.54 9.94 -11.46
CA LYS A 167 -20.42 10.42 -12.52
C LYS A 167 -21.43 9.36 -12.95
N ASP A 168 -21.01 8.11 -13.07
CA ASP A 168 -21.88 7.01 -13.48
C ASP A 168 -22.82 6.55 -12.36
N LEU A 169 -22.39 6.61 -11.10
CA LEU A 169 -23.28 6.47 -9.94
C LEU A 169 -24.36 7.57 -9.93
N PHE A 170 -23.98 8.84 -10.13
CA PHE A 170 -24.92 9.95 -10.16
C PHE A 170 -25.98 9.78 -11.26
N ARG A 171 -25.57 9.36 -12.46
CA ARG A 171 -26.49 9.11 -13.58
C ARG A 171 -27.46 7.96 -13.29
N ARG A 172 -26.97 6.84 -12.75
CA ARG A 172 -27.80 5.66 -12.44
C ARG A 172 -28.76 5.92 -11.29
N HIS A 173 -28.26 6.46 -10.18
CA HIS A 173 -29.00 6.53 -8.93
C HIS A 173 -29.67 7.88 -8.68
N GLY A 174 -29.10 8.98 -9.19
CA GLY A 174 -29.67 10.32 -9.05
C GLY A 174 -31.01 10.45 -9.78
N ALA A 175 -31.10 9.97 -11.02
CA ALA A 175 -32.35 9.96 -11.77
C ALA A 175 -33.42 9.02 -11.17
N ALA A 176 -32.99 7.93 -10.53
CA ALA A 176 -33.86 6.94 -9.90
C ALA A 176 -34.27 7.30 -8.45
N GLY A 177 -33.74 8.39 -7.89
CA GLY A 177 -33.99 8.79 -6.50
C GLY A 177 -33.37 7.88 -5.44
N ASN A 178 -32.40 7.04 -5.81
CA ASN A 178 -31.74 6.11 -4.88
C ASN A 178 -30.47 6.72 -4.28
N ALA A 179 -30.65 7.75 -3.45
CA ALA A 179 -29.53 8.47 -2.82
C ALA A 179 -28.63 7.56 -1.96
N MET A 180 -29.20 6.54 -1.29
CA MET A 180 -28.41 5.63 -0.45
C MET A 180 -27.41 4.81 -1.28
N ALA A 181 -27.81 4.28 -2.43
CA ALA A 181 -26.88 3.56 -3.31
C ALA A 181 -25.76 4.46 -3.85
N TYR A 182 -26.08 5.72 -4.17
CA TYR A 182 -25.07 6.71 -4.52
C TYR A 182 -24.08 6.93 -3.37
N MET A 183 -24.57 7.18 -2.14
CA MET A 183 -23.71 7.45 -0.98
C MET A 183 -22.77 6.29 -0.67
N ILE A 184 -23.27 5.05 -0.66
CA ILE A 184 -22.46 3.86 -0.41
C ILE A 184 -21.41 3.68 -1.51
N GLY A 185 -21.81 3.79 -2.78
CA GLY A 185 -20.89 3.66 -3.90
C GLY A 185 -19.81 4.74 -3.88
N SER A 186 -20.18 6.00 -3.62
CA SER A 186 -19.24 7.12 -3.52
C SER A 186 -18.24 6.95 -2.37
N GLU A 187 -18.68 6.43 -1.23
CA GLU A 187 -17.76 6.14 -0.11
C GLU A 187 -16.73 5.09 -0.52
N ILE A 188 -17.16 3.98 -1.14
CA ILE A 188 -16.24 2.91 -1.57
C ILE A 188 -15.27 3.41 -2.63
N TYR A 189 -15.72 4.17 -3.63
CA TYR A 189 -14.83 4.79 -4.62
C TYR A 189 -13.77 5.68 -3.94
N GLY A 190 -14.18 6.57 -3.04
CA GLY A 190 -13.26 7.46 -2.35
C GLY A 190 -12.34 6.76 -1.33
N GLU A 191 -12.69 5.54 -0.89
CA GLU A 191 -11.77 4.72 -0.10
C GLU A 191 -10.75 3.98 -0.99
N LEU A 192 -11.15 3.50 -2.17
CA LEU A 192 -10.24 2.87 -3.13
C LEU A 192 -9.21 3.87 -3.69
N GLU A 193 -9.64 5.10 -3.97
CA GLU A 193 -8.75 6.21 -4.34
C GLU A 193 -7.69 6.42 -3.26
N LYS A 194 -8.11 6.57 -1.99
CA LYS A 194 -7.18 6.73 -0.86
C LYS A 194 -6.22 5.57 -0.67
N VAL A 195 -6.60 4.34 -1.03
CA VAL A 195 -5.64 3.21 -1.01
C VAL A 195 -4.49 3.50 -1.99
N VAL A 196 -4.79 3.98 -3.19
CA VAL A 196 -3.77 4.33 -4.19
C VAL A 196 -2.93 5.52 -3.72
N ASP A 197 -3.54 6.55 -3.13
CA ASP A 197 -2.81 7.68 -2.52
C ASP A 197 -1.79 7.21 -1.49
N ARG A 198 -2.14 6.21 -0.66
CA ARG A 198 -1.18 5.65 0.30
C ARG A 198 0.01 4.97 -0.35
N PHE A 199 -0.16 4.36 -1.52
CA PHE A 199 0.99 3.83 -2.27
C PHE A 199 1.85 4.96 -2.87
N GLU A 200 1.24 6.09 -3.25
CA GLU A 200 1.98 7.29 -3.65
C GLU A 200 2.78 7.86 -2.48
N ASP A 201 2.20 7.94 -1.27
CA ASP A 201 2.90 8.33 -0.04
C ASP A 201 4.17 7.47 0.15
N VAL A 202 4.08 6.14 -0.02
CA VAL A 202 5.26 5.26 0.09
C VAL A 202 6.31 5.59 -0.98
N ALA A 203 5.89 5.86 -2.22
CA ALA A 203 6.79 6.24 -3.30
C ALA A 203 7.49 7.58 -3.02
N ASN A 204 6.80 8.51 -2.37
CA ASN A 204 7.35 9.79 -1.93
C ASN A 204 8.41 9.59 -0.84
N GLU A 205 8.17 8.72 0.15
CA GLU A 205 9.18 8.37 1.17
C GLU A 205 10.43 7.72 0.55
N ILE A 206 10.23 6.79 -0.41
CA ILE A 206 11.32 6.18 -1.18
C ILE A 206 12.11 7.24 -1.95
N SER A 207 11.42 8.19 -2.57
CA SER A 207 12.06 9.29 -3.31
C SER A 207 12.85 10.23 -2.39
N GLY A 208 12.35 10.49 -1.19
CA GLY A 208 13.07 11.21 -0.14
C GLY A 208 14.39 10.53 0.21
N ILE A 209 14.35 9.23 0.50
CA ILE A 209 15.56 8.42 0.77
C ILE A 209 16.55 8.49 -0.39
N VAL A 210 16.09 8.43 -1.64
CA VAL A 210 16.95 8.57 -2.82
C VAL A 210 17.65 9.93 -2.85
N ILE A 211 16.92 11.02 -2.61
CA ILE A 211 17.49 12.38 -2.63
C ILE A 211 18.57 12.56 -1.55
N GLU A 212 18.40 11.96 -0.37
CA GLU A 212 19.35 12.10 0.73
C GLU A 212 20.63 11.25 0.56
N ASN A 213 20.56 10.19 -0.25
CA ASN A 213 21.64 9.18 -0.36
C ASN A 213 22.35 9.16 -1.73
N VAL A 214 22.01 10.07 -2.65
CA VAL A 214 22.58 10.19 -4.00
C VAL A 214 23.41 11.46 -4.15
#